data_AF-A0A9N8Z627-F1
#
_entry.id   AF-A0A9N8Z627-F1
#
_cell.length_a   1.000
_cell.length_b   1.000
_cell.length_c   1.000
_cell.angle_alpha   90.00
_cell.angle_beta   90.00
_cell.angle_gamma   90.00
#
_symmetry.space_group_name_H-M   'P 1'
#
loop_
_entity.id
_entity.type
_entity.pdbx_description
1 polymer ?
#
loop_
_entity_poly.entity_id
_entity_poly.type
_entity_poly.pdbx_seq_one_letter_code
_entity_poly.pdbx_strand_id
1 'polypeptide(L)'
;MPTSMPMIQEICREFVLNFKRREIKIKSTKLIHDGAWKESKEDIKYVVKEILNILKDIWNNSAFDPELTKTLNEGTYQSTVIIPVIRASLKNLPIRDTFFISISEKQSIASANRKGEGYMRRYPDIMLVVKYLEMVFELMYVECSHLISSLQKKTNDEIKLWRETNNGLY
;
A
#
# COMPACT_ATOMS: atom_id res chain seq x y z
N MET A 1 6.19 -35.26 10.42
CA MET A 1 5.20 -34.17 10.50
C MET A 1 5.53 -33.32 11.71
N PRO A 2 5.69 -32.00 11.60
CA PRO A 2 5.90 -31.14 12.76
C PRO A 2 4.71 -31.28 13.72
N THR A 3 4.99 -31.47 15.00
CA THR A 3 3.97 -31.55 16.04
C THR A 3 3.28 -30.19 16.17
N SER A 4 1.95 -30.17 16.07
CA SER A 4 1.16 -28.98 16.37
C SER A 4 1.51 -28.46 17.76
N MET A 5 1.85 -27.18 17.89
CA MET A 5 2.08 -26.53 19.18
C MET A 5 0.75 -25.97 19.70
N PRO A 6 0.12 -26.60 20.72
CA PRO A 6 -1.20 -26.20 21.20
C PRO A 6 -1.21 -24.76 21.73
N MET A 7 -0.07 -24.31 22.29
CA MET A 7 0.12 -22.94 22.76
C MET A 7 -0.06 -21.91 21.64
N ILE A 8 0.47 -22.17 20.44
CA ILE A 8 0.33 -21.26 19.30
C ILE A 8 -1.12 -21.25 18.80
N GLN A 9 -1.78 -22.40 18.81
CA GLN A 9 -3.20 -22.50 18.44
C GLN A 9 -4.08 -21.69 19.39
N GLU A 10 -3.79 -21.72 20.69
CA GLU A 10 -4.52 -20.95 21.69
C GLU A 10 -4.31 -19.44 21.49
N ILE A 11 -3.06 -18.99 21.27
CA ILE A 11 -2.76 -17.58 20.96
C ILE A 11 -3.53 -17.11 19.71
N CYS A 12 -3.55 -17.92 18.64
CA CYS A 12 -4.31 -17.59 17.44
C CYS A 12 -5.82 -17.54 17.70
N ARG A 13 -6.35 -18.45 18.52
CA ARG A 13 -7.76 -18.50 18.88
C ARG A 13 -8.17 -17.31 19.73
N GLU A 14 -7.36 -16.95 20.72
CA GLU A 14 -7.55 -15.75 21.54
C GLU A 14 -7.55 -14.49 20.68
N PHE A 15 -6.63 -14.39 19.71
CA PHE A 15 -6.61 -13.25 18.78
C PHE A 15 -7.94 -13.12 18.01
N VAL A 16 -8.44 -14.23 17.45
CA VAL A 16 -9.70 -14.23 16.67
C VAL A 16 -10.90 -13.90 17.56
N LEU A 17 -10.97 -14.48 18.77
CA LEU A 17 -12.06 -14.23 19.72
C LEU A 17 -12.08 -12.79 20.23
N ASN A 18 -10.90 -12.20 20.43
CA ASN A 18 -10.76 -10.82 20.90
C ASN A 18 -10.80 -9.79 19.75
N PHE A 19 -10.86 -10.24 18.50
CA PHE A 19 -10.93 -9.36 17.34
C PHE A 19 -12.30 -8.67 17.27
N LYS A 20 -12.41 -7.51 17.93
CA LYS A 20 -13.56 -6.61 17.77
C LYS A 20 -13.30 -5.69 16.58
N ARG A 21 -14.07 -5.88 15.50
CA ARG A 21 -14.13 -4.92 14.40
C ARG A 21 -14.59 -3.59 14.97
N ARG A 22 -13.74 -2.56 14.97
CA ARG A 22 -14.12 -1.22 15.44
C ARG A 22 -15.20 -0.66 14.52
N GLU A 23 -16.31 -0.21 15.08
CA GLU A 23 -17.29 0.58 14.33
C GLU A 23 -16.66 1.93 14.00
N ILE A 24 -16.48 2.17 12.71
CA ILE A 24 -15.91 3.41 12.19
C ILE A 24 -17.00 4.48 12.20
N LYS A 25 -16.99 5.35 13.21
CA LYS A 25 -17.81 6.58 13.23
C LYS A 25 -17.11 7.71 12.48
N ILE A 26 -16.92 7.55 11.17
CA ILE A 26 -16.53 8.68 10.32
C ILE A 26 -17.79 9.44 9.99
N LYS A 27 -17.97 10.63 10.56
CA LYS A 27 -18.95 11.56 10.01
C LYS A 27 -18.52 11.85 8.58
N SER A 28 -19.40 11.56 7.62
CA SER A 28 -19.24 11.92 6.21
C SER A 28 -19.38 13.43 6.04
N THR A 29 -18.59 14.22 6.77
CA THR A 29 -18.34 15.60 6.37
C THR A 29 -17.50 15.49 5.12
N LYS A 30 -18.06 15.96 4.00
CA LYS A 30 -17.38 16.23 2.73
C LYS A 30 -15.90 16.47 3.01
N LEU A 31 -15.04 15.50 2.66
CA LEU A 31 -13.60 15.60 2.85
C LEU A 31 -13.12 16.66 1.85
N ILE A 32 -13.13 17.92 2.26
CA ILE A 32 -12.66 19.04 1.45
C ILE A 32 -11.16 19.14 1.70
N HIS A 33 -10.38 18.98 0.64
CA HIS A 33 -8.95 19.22 0.67
C HIS A 33 -8.70 20.73 0.68
N ASP A 34 -8.14 21.25 1.76
CA ASP A 34 -7.84 22.68 1.95
C ASP A 34 -6.35 23.00 1.78
N GLY A 35 -5.56 22.02 1.33
CA GLY A 35 -4.11 22.19 1.12
C GLY A 35 -3.29 22.21 2.41
N ALA A 36 -3.92 22.05 3.57
CA ALA A 36 -3.25 21.98 4.85
C ALA A 36 -3.04 20.53 5.31
N TRP A 37 -1.88 20.27 5.92
CA TRP A 37 -1.66 19.02 6.65
C TRP A 37 -2.67 18.89 7.79
N LYS A 38 -3.35 17.74 7.87
CA LYS A 38 -4.33 17.47 8.93
C LYS A 38 -3.66 16.90 10.17
N GLU A 39 -2.53 16.22 9.97
CA GLU A 39 -1.69 15.62 11.00
C GLU A 39 -0.75 16.66 11.63
N SER A 40 -0.45 16.49 12.92
CA SER A 40 0.53 17.33 13.60
C SER A 40 1.96 17.04 13.13
N LYS A 41 2.90 17.95 13.43
CA LYS A 41 4.33 17.72 13.14
C LYS A 41 4.85 16.50 13.89
N GLU A 42 4.35 16.27 15.09
CA GLU A 42 4.69 15.13 15.95
C GLU A 42 4.19 13.82 15.34
N ASP A 43 2.96 13.81 14.81
CA ASP A 43 2.39 12.64 14.12
C ASP A 43 3.19 12.31 12.85
N ILE A 44 3.50 13.31 12.04
CA ILE A 44 4.32 13.14 10.83
C ILE A 44 5.70 12.58 11.22
N LYS A 45 6.35 13.16 12.23
CA LYS A 45 7.66 12.69 12.72
C LYS A 45 7.58 11.24 13.22
N TYR A 46 6.51 10.87 13.90
CA TYR A 46 6.30 9.49 14.35
C TYR A 46 6.16 8.53 13.17
N VAL A 47 5.31 8.85 12.19
CA VAL A 47 5.09 8.02 11.01
C VAL A 47 6.40 7.84 10.22
N VAL A 48 7.16 8.91 10.02
CA VAL A 48 8.48 8.85 9.35
C VAL A 48 9.43 7.90 10.09
N LYS A 49 9.47 7.95 11.43
CA LYS A 49 10.31 7.02 12.22
C LYS A 49 9.87 5.56 12.05
N GLU A 50 8.57 5.29 12.06
CA GLU A 50 8.06 3.91 11.85
C GLU A 50 8.44 3.38 10.46
N ILE A 51 8.30 4.21 9.41
CA ILE A 51 8.71 3.85 8.05
C ILE A 51 10.22 3.53 8.00
N LEU A 52 11.05 4.40 8.59
CA LEU A 52 12.50 4.20 8.60
C LEU A 52 12.92 2.96 9.40
N ASN A 53 12.23 2.65 10.50
CA ASN A 53 12.50 1.43 11.27
C ASN A 53 12.19 0.17 10.45
N ILE A 54 11.05 0.14 9.75
CA ILE A 54 10.70 -0.99 8.88
C ILE A 54 11.71 -1.14 7.75
N LEU A 55 12.13 -0.05 7.12
CA LEU A 55 13.15 -0.08 6.08
C LEU A 55 14.50 -0.59 6.62
N LYS A 56 14.89 -0.16 7.82
CA LYS A 56 16.09 -0.65 8.49
C LYS A 56 16.03 -2.17 8.72
N ASP A 57 14.90 -2.69 9.18
CA ASP A 57 14.72 -4.13 9.42
C ASP A 57 14.78 -4.92 8.11
N ILE A 58 14.17 -4.40 7.05
CA ILE A 58 14.24 -4.98 5.70
C ILE A 58 15.68 -4.98 5.18
N TRP A 59 16.40 -3.86 5.25
CA TRP A 59 17.75 -3.76 4.72
C TRP A 59 18.80 -4.56 5.50
N ASN A 60 18.56 -4.83 6.79
CA ASN A 60 19.41 -5.71 7.57
C ASN A 60 19.23 -7.20 7.21
N ASN A 61 18.22 -7.55 6.42
CA ASN A 61 18.04 -8.91 5.93
C ASN A 61 18.99 -9.18 4.75
N SER A 62 19.82 -10.23 4.86
CA SER A 62 20.78 -10.65 3.84
C SER A 62 20.14 -10.94 2.47
N ALA A 63 18.84 -11.21 2.40
CA ALA A 63 18.11 -11.36 1.14
C ALA A 63 18.08 -10.06 0.30
N PHE A 64 18.34 -8.90 0.90
CA PHE A 64 18.47 -7.61 0.24
C PHE A 64 19.92 -7.22 -0.06
N ASP A 65 20.84 -8.18 0.00
CA ASP A 65 22.21 -8.00 -0.49
C ASP A 65 22.21 -7.59 -1.99
N PRO A 66 23.08 -6.68 -2.44
CA PRO A 66 23.16 -6.25 -3.84
C PRO A 66 23.32 -7.39 -4.87
N GLU A 67 23.83 -8.57 -4.49
CA GLU A 67 23.90 -9.74 -5.36
C GLU A 67 22.57 -10.50 -5.43
N LEU A 68 21.90 -10.68 -4.29
CA LEU A 68 20.62 -11.40 -4.18
C LEU A 68 19.43 -10.56 -4.68
N THR A 69 19.48 -9.25 -4.48
CA THR A 69 18.45 -8.30 -4.96
C THR A 69 18.23 -8.36 -6.47
N LYS A 70 19.26 -8.75 -7.25
CA LYS A 70 19.14 -8.94 -8.70
C LYS A 70 18.21 -10.08 -9.08
N THR A 71 17.97 -11.01 -8.16
CA THR A 71 17.16 -12.21 -8.37
C THR A 71 15.74 -12.05 -7.81
N LEU A 72 15.46 -10.97 -7.06
CA LEU A 72 14.15 -10.72 -6.50
C LEU A 72 13.18 -10.32 -7.62
N ASN A 73 12.08 -11.06 -7.71
CA ASN A 73 10.98 -10.69 -8.60
C ASN A 73 10.19 -9.50 -8.03
N GLU A 74 9.36 -8.91 -8.88
CA GLU A 74 8.55 -7.75 -8.53
C GLU A 74 7.61 -8.00 -7.34
N GLY A 75 6.95 -9.16 -7.32
CA GLY A 75 6.03 -9.55 -6.25
C GLY A 75 6.74 -9.69 -4.90
N THR A 76 7.99 -10.16 -4.89
CA THR A 76 8.80 -10.18 -3.67
C THR A 76 9.04 -8.76 -3.19
N TYR A 77 9.53 -7.86 -4.04
CA TYR A 77 9.76 -6.47 -3.64
C TYR A 77 8.50 -5.76 -3.13
N GLN A 78 7.37 -5.94 -3.81
CA GLN A 78 6.07 -5.41 -3.40
C GLN A 78 5.68 -5.92 -2.00
N SER A 79 5.76 -7.22 -1.77
CA SER A 79 5.31 -7.85 -0.52
C SER A 79 6.25 -7.61 0.66
N THR A 80 7.56 -7.49 0.43
CA THR A 80 8.56 -7.34 1.48
C THR A 80 8.90 -5.89 1.79
N VAL A 81 8.75 -4.97 0.82
CA VAL A 81 9.14 -3.56 0.99
C VAL A 81 7.93 -2.64 0.93
N ILE A 82 7.20 -2.67 -0.20
CA ILE A 82 6.17 -1.66 -0.45
C ILE A 82 4.97 -1.83 0.49
N ILE A 83 4.44 -3.05 0.65
CA ILE A 83 3.29 -3.31 1.52
C ILE A 83 3.57 -2.95 2.98
N PRO A 84 4.69 -3.38 3.62
CA PRO A 84 5.01 -2.99 4.98
C PRO A 84 5.11 -1.47 5.17
N VAL A 85 5.75 -0.77 4.22
CA VAL A 85 5.86 0.70 4.26
C VAL A 85 4.49 1.36 4.18
N ILE A 86 3.62 0.95 3.24
CA ILE A 86 2.24 1.47 3.16
C ILE A 86 1.50 1.23 4.48
N ARG A 87 1.60 0.03 5.06
CA ARG A 87 0.95 -0.28 6.35
C ARG A 87 1.47 0.60 7.47
N ALA A 88 2.77 0.89 7.51
CA ALA A 88 3.37 1.79 8.48
C ALA A 88 2.80 3.20 8.36
N SER A 89 2.74 3.72 7.14
CA SER A 89 2.21 5.04 6.83
C SER A 89 0.75 5.20 7.27
N LEU A 90 -0.05 4.14 7.14
CA LEU A 90 -1.48 4.16 7.45
C LEU A 90 -1.82 3.71 8.88
N LYS A 91 -0.83 3.23 9.67
CA LYS A 91 -1.01 2.54 10.96
C LYS A 91 -1.83 3.32 11.99
N ASN A 92 -1.69 4.65 11.99
CA ASN A 92 -2.31 5.53 12.98
C ASN A 92 -3.51 6.32 12.43
N LEU A 93 -3.88 6.11 11.17
CA LEU A 93 -5.02 6.83 10.60
C LEU A 93 -6.34 6.28 11.16
N PRO A 94 -7.35 7.14 11.41
CA PRO A 94 -8.66 6.75 11.93
C PRO A 94 -9.45 5.84 10.99
N ILE A 95 -8.95 5.66 9.77
CA ILE A 95 -9.49 4.85 8.69
C ILE A 95 -8.74 3.53 8.49
N ARG A 96 -7.70 3.20 9.28
CA ARG A 96 -6.86 2.01 9.06
C ARG A 96 -7.66 0.73 8.79
N ASP A 97 -8.68 0.48 9.60
CA ASP A 97 -9.44 -0.77 9.55
C ASP A 97 -10.42 -0.84 8.36
N THR A 98 -10.58 0.24 7.58
CA THR A 98 -11.38 0.25 6.33
C THR A 98 -10.56 0.04 5.08
N PHE A 99 -9.23 0.14 5.16
CA PHE A 99 -8.35 -0.07 4.01
C PHE A 99 -8.03 -1.54 3.82
N PHE A 100 -7.91 -1.95 2.56
CA PHE A 100 -7.15 -3.12 2.20
C PHE A 100 -6.24 -2.80 1.01
N ILE A 101 -5.08 -3.46 1.01
CA ILE A 101 -4.09 -3.38 -0.06
C ILE A 101 -4.32 -4.57 -0.98
N SER A 102 -4.62 -4.30 -2.24
CA SER A 102 -4.77 -5.31 -3.28
C SER A 102 -3.50 -5.33 -4.13
N ILE A 103 -2.82 -6.48 -4.17
CA ILE A 103 -1.66 -6.76 -5.03
C ILE A 103 -2.02 -7.56 -6.28
N SER A 104 -3.28 -7.99 -6.38
CA SER A 104 -3.79 -8.77 -7.52
C SER A 104 -4.55 -7.87 -8.48
N GLU A 105 -4.57 -8.29 -9.75
CA GLU A 105 -5.32 -7.87 -10.95
C GLU A 105 -6.77 -7.35 -10.74
N LYS A 106 -6.99 -6.40 -9.83
CA LYS A 106 -8.24 -5.64 -9.80
C LYS A 106 -8.11 -4.55 -10.84
N GLN A 107 -8.99 -4.62 -11.83
CA GLN A 107 -9.11 -3.56 -12.84
C GLN A 107 -9.55 -2.29 -12.13
N SER A 108 -8.69 -1.28 -12.14
CA SER A 108 -9.05 0.04 -11.62
C SER A 108 -10.11 0.68 -12.52
N ILE A 109 -11.21 1.13 -11.93
CA ILE A 109 -12.26 1.88 -12.64
C ILE A 109 -11.72 3.25 -13.05
N ALA A 110 -10.95 3.91 -12.18
CA ALA A 110 -10.33 5.20 -12.52
C ALA A 110 -9.28 5.07 -13.64
N SER A 111 -8.57 3.95 -13.73
CA SER A 111 -7.67 3.64 -14.86
C SER A 111 -8.46 3.49 -16.16
N ALA A 112 -9.58 2.76 -16.14
CA ALA A 112 -10.40 2.53 -17.32
C ALA A 112 -10.98 3.85 -17.87
N ASN A 113 -11.51 4.72 -17.00
CA ASN A 113 -12.10 5.99 -17.39
C ASN A 113 -11.08 6.98 -18.00
N ARG A 114 -9.80 6.93 -17.58
CA ARG A 114 -8.74 7.81 -18.09
C ARG A 114 -8.36 7.55 -19.55
N LYS A 115 -8.60 6.35 -20.10
CA LYS A 115 -8.12 5.97 -21.44
C LYS A 115 -9.13 6.20 -22.57
N GLY A 116 -10.39 6.48 -22.26
CA GLY A 116 -11.46 6.57 -23.26
C GLY A 116 -11.80 5.21 -23.91
N GLU A 117 -12.55 5.24 -25.01
CA GLU A 117 -12.99 4.06 -25.76
C GLU A 117 -11.82 3.39 -26.52
N GLY A 118 -11.03 2.61 -25.79
CA GLY A 118 -9.82 1.95 -26.30
C GLY A 118 -9.26 0.99 -25.26
N TYR A 119 -10.01 -0.08 -24.98
CA TYR A 119 -9.81 -1.02 -23.88
C TYR A 119 -8.44 -1.70 -23.88
N MET A 120 -7.51 -1.15 -23.10
CA MET A 120 -6.53 -1.94 -22.35
C MET A 120 -6.49 -1.37 -20.93
N ARG A 121 -7.35 -1.94 -20.08
CA ARG A 121 -7.41 -1.70 -18.63
C ARG A 121 -6.04 -2.06 -18.05
N ARG A 122 -5.36 -1.10 -17.39
CA ARG A 122 -4.11 -1.41 -16.69
C ARG A 122 -4.43 -1.92 -15.30
N TYR A 123 -3.76 -3.00 -14.95
CA TYR A 123 -3.74 -3.53 -13.60
C TYR A 123 -2.62 -2.81 -12.86
N PRO A 124 -2.93 -1.97 -11.87
CA PRO A 124 -1.89 -1.39 -11.02
C PRO A 124 -1.23 -2.51 -10.23
N ASP A 125 0.08 -2.38 -10.00
CA ASP A 125 0.85 -3.37 -9.25
C ASP A 125 0.39 -3.46 -7.79
N ILE A 126 0.01 -2.30 -7.22
CA ILE A 126 -0.64 -2.23 -5.91
C ILE A 126 -1.78 -1.21 -5.97
N MET A 127 -2.91 -1.57 -5.36
CA MET A 127 -4.07 -0.69 -5.22
C MET A 127 -4.49 -0.57 -3.76
N LEU A 128 -4.62 0.66 -3.28
CA LEU A 128 -5.19 0.97 -1.97
C LEU A 128 -6.68 1.24 -2.12
N VAL A 129 -7.48 0.42 -1.44
CA VAL A 129 -8.93 0.47 -1.53
C VAL A 129 -9.51 0.66 -0.15
N VAL A 130 -10.52 1.52 -0.03
CA VAL A 130 -11.33 1.68 1.18
C VAL A 130 -12.69 1.05 0.97
N LYS A 131 -13.09 0.21 1.92
CA LYS A 131 -14.49 -0.20 2.05
C LYS A 131 -15.14 0.59 3.18
N TYR A 132 -16.10 1.43 2.84
CA TYR A 132 -16.90 2.17 3.80
C TYR A 132 -18.37 1.82 3.60
N LEU A 133 -18.98 1.21 4.61
CA LEU A 133 -20.31 0.60 4.51
C LEU A 133 -20.35 -0.41 3.36
N GLU A 134 -21.25 -0.22 2.39
CA GLU A 134 -21.37 -1.04 1.19
C GLU A 134 -20.63 -0.46 -0.02
N MET A 135 -20.00 0.71 0.13
CA MET A 135 -19.26 1.37 -0.95
C MET A 135 -17.76 1.05 -0.90
N VAL A 136 -17.17 0.91 -2.08
CA VAL A 136 -15.75 0.66 -2.29
C VAL A 136 -15.17 1.86 -3.04
N PHE A 137 -14.14 2.47 -2.47
CA PHE A 137 -13.42 3.61 -3.03
C PHE A 137 -11.99 3.21 -3.37
N GLU A 138 -11.56 3.50 -4.59
CA GLU A 138 -10.16 3.37 -5.01
C GLU A 138 -9.43 4.67 -4.66
N LEU A 139 -8.41 4.61 -3.79
CA LEU A 139 -7.76 5.82 -3.26
C LEU A 139 -6.35 6.05 -3.78
N MET A 140 -5.60 4.98 -4.04
CA MET A 140 -4.24 5.08 -4.55
C MET A 140 -3.94 3.91 -5.46
N TYR A 141 -3.18 4.18 -6.51
CA TYR A 141 -2.52 3.19 -7.35
C TYR A 141 -1.03 3.39 -7.21
N VAL A 142 -0.29 2.29 -7.15
CA VAL A 142 1.15 2.30 -7.19
C VAL A 142 1.55 1.37 -8.32
N GLU A 143 2.21 1.91 -9.34
CA GLU A 143 2.98 1.11 -10.28
C GLU A 143 4.40 0.96 -9.70
N CYS A 144 4.89 -0.27 -9.61
CA CYS A 144 6.19 -0.60 -9.06
C CYS A 144 7.16 -0.95 -10.20
N SER A 145 8.28 -0.24 -10.26
CA SER A 145 9.40 -0.67 -11.10
C SER A 145 10.12 -1.86 -10.45
N HIS A 146 10.75 -2.71 -11.25
CA HIS A 146 11.72 -3.68 -10.71
C HIS A 146 12.87 -2.94 -10.04
N LEU A 147 13.42 -3.51 -8.96
CA LEU A 147 14.60 -2.98 -8.25
C LEU A 147 15.76 -2.72 -9.22
N ILE A 148 15.92 -3.61 -10.20
CA ILE A 148 16.82 -3.46 -11.32
C ILE A 148 15.97 -3.37 -12.58
N SER A 149 15.84 -2.14 -13.07
CA SER A 149 15.08 -1.81 -14.26
C SER A 149 16.04 -1.44 -15.39
N SER A 150 15.73 -1.85 -16.62
CA SER A 150 16.50 -1.41 -17.80
C SER A 150 16.39 0.10 -17.94
N LEU A 151 17.39 0.74 -18.57
CA LEU A 151 17.37 2.19 -18.75
C LEU A 151 16.08 2.66 -19.46
N GLN A 152 15.63 1.90 -20.46
CA GLN A 152 14.38 2.16 -21.16
C GLN A 152 13.15 2.04 -20.23
N LYS A 153 13.09 1.04 -19.35
CA LYS A 153 11.98 0.87 -18.41
C LYS A 153 12.02 1.99 -17.35
N LYS A 154 13.20 2.41 -16.87
CA LYS A 154 13.34 3.59 -16.00
C LYS A 154 12.81 4.85 -16.65
N THR A 155 13.20 5.16 -17.88
CA THR A 155 12.69 6.34 -18.61
C THR A 155 11.17 6.26 -18.84
N ASN A 156 10.65 5.08 -19.19
CA ASN A 156 9.22 4.88 -19.34
C ASN A 156 8.47 5.09 -18.01
N ASP A 157 9.01 4.59 -16.90
CA ASP A 157 8.42 4.71 -15.57
C ASP A 157 8.52 6.16 -15.06
N GLU A 158 9.60 6.89 -15.33
CA GLU A 158 9.71 8.34 -15.06
C GLU A 158 8.64 9.16 -15.79
N ILE A 159 8.41 8.85 -17.08
CA ILE A 159 7.36 9.51 -17.87
C ILE A 159 5.97 9.19 -17.30
N LYS A 160 5.74 7.96 -16.82
CA LYS A 160 4.48 7.59 -16.14
C LYS A 160 4.32 8.34 -14.83
N LEU A 161 5.35 8.39 -13.98
CA LEU A 161 5.34 9.09 -12.70
C LEU A 161 5.04 10.59 -12.89
N TRP A 162 5.66 11.20 -13.91
CA TRP A 162 5.41 12.60 -14.29
C TRP A 162 3.97 12.84 -14.77
N ARG A 163 3.42 11.92 -15.57
CA ARG A 163 2.01 11.99 -15.96
C ARG A 163 1.10 11.83 -14.75
N GLU A 164 1.45 10.99 -13.78
CA GLU A 164 0.65 10.77 -12.58
C GLU A 164 0.65 11.95 -11.62
N THR A 165 1.79 12.65 -11.50
CA THR A 165 1.92 13.86 -10.68
C THR A 165 1.30 15.11 -11.30
N ASN A 166 1.12 15.14 -12.62
CA ASN A 166 0.44 16.22 -13.34
C ASN A 166 -1.07 16.02 -13.52
N ASN A 167 -1.68 15.01 -12.88
CA ASN A 167 -3.11 14.74 -12.99
C ASN A 167 -3.95 15.66 -12.09
N GLY A 168 -4.04 16.93 -12.50
CA GLY A 168 -5.20 17.80 -12.37
C GLY A 168 -6.15 17.58 -11.18
N LEU A 169 -5.73 18.03 -10.00
CA LEU A 169 -6.68 18.72 -9.11
C LEU A 169 -6.95 20.10 -9.72
N TYR A 170 -7.87 20.16 -10.69
CA TYR A 170 -8.61 21.37 -11.04
C TYR A 170 -10.06 21.16 -10.63
#